data_AF-A0A842J8N9-F1
#
_entry.id   AF-A0A842J8N9-F1
#
_cell.length_a   1.000
_cell.length_b   1.000
_cell.length_c   1.000
_cell.angle_alpha   90.00
_cell.angle_beta   90.00
_cell.angle_gamma   90.00
#
_symmetry.space_group_name_H-M   'P 1'
#
loop_
_entity.id
_entity.type
_entity.pdbx_description
1 polymer ?
#
loop_
_entity_poly.entity_id
_entity_poly.type
_entity_poly.pdbx_seq_one_letter_code
_entity_poly.pdbx_strand_id
1 'polypeptide(L)' 'MPGANISKIVGSGGNFIVEVDGKVVFSKKDLIGTDVNALPNHEEIVALVDSVKKSA' A
#
# COMPACT_ATOMS: atom_id res chain seq x y z
N MET A 1 -9.99 -10.97 1.70
CA MET A 1 -9.30 -12.12 1.09
C MET A 1 -9.07 -13.17 2.15
N PRO A 2 -9.90 -14.22 2.22
CA PRO A 2 -9.65 -15.33 3.13
C PRO A 2 -8.30 -15.99 2.78
N GLY A 3 -7.42 -16.15 3.75
CA GLY A 3 -6.14 -16.84 3.57
C GLY A 3 -4.94 -16.00 3.09
N ALA A 4 -5.09 -14.68 2.95
CA ALA A 4 -3.92 -13.82 2.70
C ALA A 4 -3.03 -13.73 3.96
N ASN A 5 -1.72 -13.90 3.79
CA ASN A 5 -0.75 -13.66 4.85
C ASN A 5 -0.44 -12.16 4.90
N ILE A 6 -0.81 -11.51 6.00
CA ILE A 6 -0.58 -10.07 6.19
C ILE A 6 0.50 -9.90 7.24
N SER A 7 1.53 -9.12 6.91
CA SER A 7 2.62 -8.76 7.82
C SER A 7 2.71 -7.25 7.97
N LYS A 8 2.93 -6.78 9.21
CA LYS A 8 3.26 -5.39 9.49
C LYS A 8 4.77 -5.26 9.65
N ILE A 9 5.40 -4.49 8.77
CA ILE A 9 6.82 -4.16 8.86
C ILE A 9 6.94 -2.76 9.46
N VAL A 10 7.63 -2.63 10.59
CA VAL A 10 7.84 -1.34 11.25
C VAL A 10 9.00 -0.62 10.56
N GLY A 11 8.71 0.53 9.95
CA GLY A 11 9.69 1.44 9.36
C GLY A 11 9.76 2.78 10.10
N SER A 12 10.62 3.68 9.61
CA SER A 12 10.82 5.04 10.15
C SER A 12 10.53 6.13 9.11
N GLY A 13 10.40 7.38 9.56
CA GLY A 13 10.32 8.57 8.68
C GLY A 13 8.98 8.75 7.98
N GLY A 14 7.86 8.55 8.69
CA GLY A 14 6.52 8.95 8.22
C GLY A 14 5.95 8.17 7.01
N ASN A 15 6.67 7.15 6.53
CA ASN A 15 6.31 6.43 5.31
C ASN A 15 5.16 5.43 5.55
N PHE A 16 4.26 5.30 4.57
CA PHE A 16 3.26 4.25 4.50
C PHE A 16 3.35 3.53 3.15
N ILE A 17 3.79 2.28 3.17
CA ILE A 17 4.04 1.47 1.97
C ILE A 17 3.19 0.21 2.06
N VAL A 18 2.53 -0.13 0.96
CA VAL A 18 1.80 -1.39 0.80
C VAL A 18 2.49 -2.18 -0.30
N GLU A 19 2.85 -3.42 0.05
CA GLU A 19 3.49 -4.37 -0.84
C GLU A 19 2.65 -5.64 -0.94
N VAL A 20 2.55 -6.19 -2.15
CA VAL A 20 1.88 -7.46 -2.45
C VAL A 20 2.85 -8.29 -3.26
N ASP A 21 3.18 -9.49 -2.78
CA ASP A 21 4.12 -10.43 -3.43
C ASP A 21 5.46 -9.78 -3.82
N GLY A 22 5.99 -8.91 -2.95
CA GLY A 22 7.25 -8.18 -3.16
C GLY A 22 7.16 -6.98 -4.11
N LYS A 23 5.96 -6.67 -4.63
CA LYS A 23 5.71 -5.50 -5.48
C LYS A 23 5.06 -4.38 -4.67
N VAL A 24 5.64 -3.18 -4.71
CA VAL A 24 5.03 -1.97 -4.13
C VAL A 24 3.80 -1.60 -4.95
N VAL A 25 2.64 -1.53 -4.28
CA VAL A 25 1.35 -1.15 -4.90
C VAL A 25 0.89 0.22 -4.43
N PHE A 26 1.38 0.66 -3.29
CA PHE A 26 1.17 2.01 -2.76
C PHE A 26 2.41 2.43 -1.98
N SER A 27 2.80 3.69 -2.12
CA SER A 27 3.88 4.26 -1.33
C SER A 27 3.61 5.75 -1.10
N LYS A 28 3.21 6.09 0.12
CA LYS A 28 3.28 7.45 0.62
C LYS A 28 4.63 7.62 1.30
N LYS A 29 5.54 8.30 0.59
CA LYS A 29 6.79 8.75 1.18
C LYS A 29 6.53 10.05 1.92
N ASP A 30 7.16 10.22 3.07
CA ASP A 30 7.13 11.49 3.81
C ASP A 30 7.89 12.53 2.99
N LEU A 31 7.14 13.21 2.13
CA LEU A 31 7.62 14.28 1.28
C LEU A 31 6.90 15.52 1.76
N ILE A 32 7.62 16.32 2.53
CA ILE A 32 7.35 17.74 2.72
C ILE A 32 7.06 18.32 1.32
N GLY A 33 5.78 18.55 1.01
CA GLY A 33 5.34 19.17 -0.25
C GLY A 33 4.87 18.27 -1.40
N THR A 34 4.52 16.99 -1.22
CA THR A 34 3.79 16.24 -2.28
C THR A 34 2.29 16.17 -2.06
N ASP A 35 1.54 16.47 -3.12
CA ASP A 35 0.07 16.60 -3.22
C ASP A 35 -0.79 15.39 -2.80
N VAL A 36 -0.20 14.25 -2.41
CA VAL A 36 -0.98 13.08 -1.98
C VAL A 36 -1.19 13.13 -0.46
N ASN A 37 -2.00 14.09 -0.02
CA ASN A 37 -2.18 14.41 1.40
C ASN A 37 -2.92 13.32 2.20
N ALA A 38 -3.68 12.42 1.58
CA ALA A 38 -4.43 11.37 2.27
C ALA A 38 -3.71 10.02 2.29
N LEU A 39 -3.86 9.27 3.39
CA LEU A 39 -3.62 7.82 3.39
C LEU A 39 -4.78 7.16 2.63
N PRO A 40 -4.55 6.03 1.94
CA PRO A 40 -5.59 5.34 1.21
C PRO A 40 -6.64 4.81 2.19
N ASN A 41 -7.91 4.92 1.81
CA ASN A 41 -9.01 4.32 2.53
C ASN A 41 -9.11 2.81 2.23
N HIS A 42 -10.05 2.12 2.89
CA HIS A 42 -10.19 0.68 2.73
C HIS A 42 -10.57 0.25 1.31
N GLU A 43 -11.39 1.03 0.59
CA GLU A 43 -11.82 0.73 -0.77
C GLU A 43 -10.66 0.86 -1.75
N GLU A 44 -9.86 1.92 -1.60
CA GLU A 44 -8.67 2.17 -2.40
C GLU A 44 -7.64 1.05 -2.22
N ILE A 45 -7.40 0.60 -0.99
CA ILE A 45 -6.51 -0.55 -0.72
C ILE A 45 -7.02 -1.82 -1.39
N VAL A 46 -8.32 -2.13 -1.28
CA VAL A 46 -8.90 -3.32 -1.90
C VAL A 46 -8.73 -3.28 -3.42
N ALA A 47 -9.02 -2.14 -4.06
CA ALA A 47 -8.88 -1.97 -5.50
C ALA A 47 -7.42 -2.14 -5.96
N LEU A 48 -6.46 -1.59 -5.21
CA LEU A 48 -5.03 -1.73 -5.49
C LEU A 48 -4.60 -3.20 -5.45
N VAL A 49 -4.98 -3.94 -4.40
CA VAL A 49 -4.64 -5.36 -4.27
C VAL A 49 -5.29 -6.21 -5.38
N ASP A 50 -6.55 -5.93 -5.74
CA ASP A 50 -7.24 -6.65 -6.82
C ASP A 50 -6.62 -6.39 -8.20
N SER A 51 -6.08 -5.18 -8.44
CA SER A 51 -5.40 -4.83 -9.70
C SER A 51 -4.14 -5.67 -9.96
N VAL A 52 -3.41 -6.03 -8.90
CA VAL A 52 -2.22 -6.87 -8.98
C VAL A 52 -2.60 -8.29 -9.38
N LYS A 53 -3.69 -8.82 -8.81
CA LYS A 53 -4.17 -10.18 -9.09
C LYS A 53 -4.65 -10.37 -10.52
N LYS A 54 -5.28 -9.36 -11.13
CA LYS A 54 -5.71 -9.44 -12.53
C LYS A 54 -4.55 -9.39 -13.52
N SER A 55 -3.36 -9.00 -13.06
CA SER A 55 -2.17 -8.86 -13.89
C SER A 55 -1.21 -10.05 -13.77
N ALA A 56 -1.59 -11.08 -13.01
CA ALA A 56 -0.87 -12.34 -12.80
C ALA A 56 -1.67 -13.50 -13.43
#